data_AF-A0A4Y1Q797-F1
#
_entry.id   AF-A0A4Y1Q797-F1
#
_cell.length_a   1.000
_cell.length_b   1.000
_cell.length_c   1.000
_cell.angle_alpha   90.00
_cell.angle_beta   90.00
_cell.angle_gamma   90.00
#
_symmetry.space_group_name_H-M   'P 1'
#
loop_
_entity.id
_entity.type
_entity.pdbx_description
1 polymer ?
#
loop_
_entity_poly.entity_id
_entity_poly.type
_entity_poly.pdbx_seq_one_letter_code
_entity_poly.pdbx_strand_id
1 'polypeptide(L)' 'FGDYFKEESITFTFELLTQVFKVPRDRLYVTYYSGDPQNNIPSDDEARQTWLSLGMDPTHVIPSKFNFW' A
#
# COMPACT_ATOMS: atom_id res chain seq x y z
N PHE A 1 4.37 -19.26 7.73
CA PHE A 1 4.31 -18.61 6.39
C PHE A 1 2.93 -18.89 5.85
N GLY A 2 2.21 -17.86 5.40
CA GLY A 2 0.81 -17.99 4.94
C GLY A 2 -0.25 -17.63 5.99
N ASP A 3 0.14 -17.03 7.11
CA ASP A 3 -0.78 -16.70 8.22
C ASP A 3 -1.49 -15.35 8.02
N TYR A 4 -0.88 -14.44 7.25
CA TYR A 4 -1.44 -13.15 6.88
C TYR A 4 -0.92 -12.72 5.50
N PHE A 5 -1.57 -11.73 4.88
CA PHE A 5 -1.15 -11.22 3.58
C PHE A 5 -1.17 -9.69 3.56
N LYS A 6 -1.77 -9.07 2.53
CA LYS A 6 -1.63 -7.63 2.31
C LYS A 6 -2.33 -6.80 3.37
N GLU A 7 -3.57 -7.13 3.72
CA GLU A 7 -4.37 -6.31 4.63
C GLU A 7 -3.67 -6.15 5.99
N GLU A 8 -3.26 -7.26 6.60
CA GLU A 8 -2.58 -7.21 7.89
C GLU A 8 -1.15 -6.66 7.76
N SER A 9 -0.39 -7.02 6.72
CA SER A 9 0.98 -6.51 6.52
C SER A 9 1.00 -4.98 6.41
N ILE A 10 0.08 -4.42 5.63
CA ILE A 10 -0.05 -2.98 5.43
C ILE A 10 -0.49 -2.31 6.74
N THR A 11 -1.46 -2.90 7.43
CA THR A 11 -1.97 -2.38 8.72
C THR A 11 -0.85 -2.32 9.76
N PHE A 12 -0.09 -3.41 9.93
CA PHE A 12 1.04 -3.45 10.87
C PHE A 12 2.13 -2.46 10.49
N THR A 13 2.44 -2.31 9.20
CA THR A 13 3.42 -1.34 8.72
C THR A 13 2.98 0.09 9.05
N PHE A 14 1.71 0.42 8.79
CA PHE A 14 1.16 1.74 9.07
C PHE A 14 1.15 2.05 10.57
N GLU A 15 0.77 1.08 11.40
CA GLU A 15 0.81 1.20 12.86
C GLU A 15 2.24 1.44 13.35
N LEU A 16 3.20 0.63 12.90
CA LEU A 16 4.60 0.78 13.29
C LEU A 16 5.15 2.17 12.98
N LEU A 17 4.94 2.64 11.74
CA LEU A 17 5.46 3.95 11.32
C LEU A 17 4.77 5.10 12.05
N THR A 18 3.43 5.09 12.12
CA THR A 18 2.68 6.26 12.58
C THR A 18 2.42 6.27 14.08
N GLN A 19 2.23 5.10 14.70
CA GLN A 19 1.88 4.97 16.11
C GLN A 19 3.09 4.67 16.99
N VAL A 20 4.02 3.83 16.55
CA VAL A 20 5.22 3.49 17.35
C VAL A 20 6.32 4.51 17.10
N PHE A 21 6.73 4.69 15.85
CA PHE A 21 7.80 5.63 15.49
C PHE A 21 7.35 7.08 15.35
N LYS A 22 6.03 7.34 15.44
CA LYS A 22 5.44 8.69 15.39
C LYS A 22 5.82 9.47 14.13
N VAL A 23 6.02 8.78 13.01
CA VAL A 23 6.23 9.42 11.71
C VAL A 23 4.93 10.13 11.32
N PRO A 24 4.97 11.44 11.01
CA PRO A 24 3.80 12.17 10.55
C PRO A 24 3.22 11.55 9.27
N ARG A 25 1.90 11.32 9.24
CA ARG A 25 1.20 10.63 8.14
C ARG A 25 1.32 11.36 6.81
N ASP A 26 1.32 12.69 6.85
CA ASP A 26 1.50 13.60 5.72
C ASP A 26 2.90 13.51 5.09
N ARG A 27 3.85 12.83 5.73
CA ARG A 27 5.18 12.55 5.17
C ARG A 27 5.29 11.17 4.53
N LEU A 28 4.26 10.33 4.67
CA LEU A 28 4.24 9.00 4.10
C LEU A 28 3.67 9.02 2.68
N TYR A 29 4.38 8.36 1.78
CA TYR A 29 3.97 8.08 0.42
C TYR A 29 4.17 6.59 0.18
N VAL A 30 3.20 5.97 -0.49
CA VAL A 30 3.22 4.54 -0.78
C VAL A 30 2.93 4.31 -2.25
N THR A 31 3.48 3.22 -2.78
CA THR A 31 3.19 2.77 -4.15
C THR A 31 2.44 1.45 -4.13
N TYR A 32 1.53 1.27 -5.08
CA TYR A 32 0.91 -0.02 -5.37
C TYR A 32 1.10 -0.37 -6.83
N TYR A 33 0.99 -1.65 -7.17
CA TYR A 33 1.18 -2.11 -8.55
C TYR A 33 0.02 -1.65 -9.43
N SER A 34 0.33 -0.94 -10.50
CA SER A 34 -0.69 -0.41 -11.42
C SER A 34 -1.28 -1.43 -12.38
N GLY A 35 -0.76 -2.67 -12.38
CA GLY A 35 -1.08 -3.67 -13.39
C GLY A 35 -0.20 -3.55 -14.64
N ASP A 36 -0.25 -4.60 -15.45
CA ASP A 36 0.32 -4.67 -16.79
C ASP A 36 -0.69 -5.31 -17.75
N PRO A 37 -1.49 -4.48 -18.46
CA PRO A 37 -2.46 -4.96 -19.43
C PRO A 37 -1.84 -5.74 -20.59
N GLN A 38 -0.57 -5.51 -20.95
CA GLN A 38 0.08 -6.23 -22.05
C GLN A 38 0.30 -7.69 -21.69
N ASN A 39 0.49 -7.97 -20.40
CA ASN A 39 0.71 -9.31 -19.86
C ASN A 39 -0.53 -9.87 -19.12
N ASN A 40 -1.70 -9.23 -19.26
CA ASN A 40 -2.94 -9.59 -18.54
C ASN A 40 -2.79 -9.65 -17.01
N ILE A 41 -1.94 -8.79 -16.43
CA ILE A 41 -1.79 -8.70 -14.98
C ILE A 41 -2.61 -7.50 -14.48
N PRO A 42 -3.63 -7.71 -13.62
CA PRO A 42 -4.44 -6.60 -13.11
C PRO A 42 -3.68 -5.72 -12.12
N SER A 43 -4.23 -4.53 -11.86
CA SER A 43 -3.80 -3.64 -10.78
C SER A 43 -3.95 -4.31 -9.40
N ASP A 44 -3.07 -3.96 -8.46
CA ASP A 44 -3.20 -4.36 -7.05
C ASP A 44 -4.16 -3.41 -6.31
N ASP A 45 -5.44 -3.54 -6.64
CA ASP A 45 -6.50 -2.70 -6.05
C ASP A 45 -6.74 -3.02 -4.58
N GLU A 46 -6.40 -4.23 -4.14
CA GLU A 46 -6.45 -4.66 -2.74
C GLU A 46 -5.49 -3.81 -1.90
N ALA A 47 -4.20 -3.75 -2.29
CA ALA A 47 -3.21 -2.94 -1.57
C ALA A 47 -3.60 -1.45 -1.57
N ARG A 48 -4.06 -0.92 -2.71
CA ARG A 48 -4.55 0.46 -2.82
C ARG A 48 -5.67 0.72 -1.80
N GLN A 49 -6.67 -0.14 -1.72
CA GLN A 49 -7.80 0.07 -0.81
C GLN A 49 -7.44 -0.09 0.65
N THR A 50 -6.52 -0.99 1.01
CA THR A 50 -6.05 -1.08 2.39
C THR A 50 -5.34 0.20 2.83
N TRP A 51 -4.48 0.81 2.00
CA TRP A 51 -3.85 2.09 2.36
C TRP A 51 -4.86 3.21 2.55
N LEU A 52 -5.87 3.27 1.68
CA LEU A 52 -6.92 4.30 1.76
C LEU A 52 -7.83 4.09 2.97
N SER A 53 -8.16 2.85 3.34
CA SER A 53 -9.00 2.57 4.51
C SER A 53 -8.31 2.93 5.84
N LEU A 54 -6.98 2.95 5.87
CA LEU A 54 -6.17 3.42 7.01
C LEU A 54 -6.08 4.95 7.11
N GLY A 55 -6.72 5.68 6.18
CA GLY A 55 -6.80 7.14 6.20
C GLY A 55 -5.58 7.84 5.60
N MET A 56 -4.82 7.17 4.72
CA MET A 56 -3.84 7.85 3.89
C MET A 56 -4.50 8.83 2.92
N ASP A 57 -3.82 9.95 2.65
CA ASP A 57 -4.25 10.88 1.61
C ASP A 57 -4.23 10.17 0.23
N PRO A 58 -5.33 10.20 -0.55
CA PRO A 58 -5.36 9.58 -1.88
C PRO A 58 -4.25 10.06 -2.82
N THR A 59 -3.77 11.29 -2.66
CA THR A 59 -2.66 11.85 -3.47
C THR A 59 -1.30 11.26 -3.11
N HIS A 60 -1.18 10.58 -1.97
CA HIS A 60 0.04 9.90 -1.50
C HIS A 60 0.05 8.39 -1.77
N VAL A 61 -1.04 7.85 -2.35
CA VAL A 61 -1.17 6.42 -2.73
C VAL A 61 -1.00 6.30 -4.26
N ILE A 62 0.23 6.05 -4.71
CA ILE A 62 0.65 6.27 -6.09
C ILE A 62 0.69 4.94 -6.88
N PRO A 63 0.00 4.84 -8.04
CA PRO A 63 0.14 3.68 -8.92
C PRO A 63 1.54 3.63 -9.56
N SER A 64 2.17 2.45 -9.60
CA SER A 64 3.47 2.26 -10.25
C SER A 64 3.58 0.92 -10.98
N LYS A 65 4.01 0.97 -12.25
CA LYS A 65 4.28 -0.23 -13.06
C LYS A 65 5.55 -0.98 -12.65
N PHE A 66 6.41 -0.34 -11.85
CA PHE A 66 7.67 -0.94 -11.36
C PHE A 66 7.50 -1.61 -9.99
N ASN A 67 6.27 -1.70 -9.49
CA ASN A 67 5.95 -2.23 -8.17
C ASN A 67 5.61 -3.73 -8.21
N PHE A 68 6.34 -4.49 -9.02
CA PHE A 68 6.26 -5.95 -9.14
C PHE A 68 7.67 -6.49 -8.87
N TRP A 69 7.83 -7.23 -7.77
CA TRP A 69 9.11 -7.76 -7.30
C TRP A 69 9.22 -9.26 -7.58
#